data_AF-B7G1H0-F1
#
_entry.id   AF-B7G1H0-F1
#
_cell.length_a   1.000
_cell.length_b   1.000
_cell.length_c   1.000
_cell.angle_alpha   90.00
_cell.angle_beta   90.00
_cell.angle_gamma   90.00
#
_symmetry.space_group_name_H-M   'P 1'
#
loop_
_entity.id
_entity.type
_entity.pdbx_description
1 polymer ?
#
loop_
_entity_poly.entity_id
_entity_poly.type
_entity_poly.pdbx_seq_one_letter_code
_entity_poly.pdbx_strand_id
1 'polypeptide(L)'
;MKEASSKQKPNEAKPTPRSMYLQPGICFQRERLLVKQSSQGREQFVSHGHRSSPTNEAEATERRVWGAKIKLEYLDLLPNDAHQIRNVIVVAEPTSVVVARIEKYMKDMSICYVFRSEEKELYCRTSKLLHFVVKFFKTSKSETAVNVERRKGCAIQMQSVRRSLFKAVLAGNLSKSQYVHNDCHSSLRRKKFCPDIEKMFQANCRQQRKSWQLQRQGSNCSQDMKSCGSLIGSGCDDQTRLGLESLVYMTSPNTVASTTSEKVSRALVLNEGPCGDLLRKDLVFCLERSNPALNHESLSTSWRSGFGEEMGMDDMQLLALQILTNALAIVSKLPVRLREKIDPNSLFWKSLFSILRMNLAVASEFPQEGAISAKCFGFLELLAPEIANILVDERLLSNLVAAYEYGKQHHSDLEIESQRLLRQLSSHLERESQL
;
A
#
# COMPACT_ATOMS: atom_id res chain seq x y z
N MET A 1 12.76 -50.02 60.50
CA MET A 1 13.83 -50.58 59.66
C MET A 1 13.52 -50.18 58.23
N LYS A 2 14.17 -49.16 57.64
CA LYS A 2 15.41 -49.25 56.80
C LYS A 2 15.23 -50.34 55.73
N GLU A 3 15.12 -50.09 54.42
CA GLU A 3 15.96 -49.37 53.43
C GLU A 3 15.11 -49.05 52.17
N ALA A 4 15.13 -47.86 51.58
CA ALA A 4 16.08 -47.32 50.58
C ALA A 4 16.10 -48.06 49.22
N SER A 5 15.49 -47.46 48.18
CA SER A 5 15.96 -47.65 46.78
C SER A 5 15.56 -46.49 45.86
N SER A 6 16.61 -45.81 45.38
CA SER A 6 16.82 -45.27 44.02
C SER A 6 15.77 -44.34 43.38
N LYS A 7 16.06 -43.03 43.39
CA LYS A 7 15.56 -42.04 42.42
C LYS A 7 16.67 -41.70 41.43
N GLN A 8 16.50 -42.05 40.16
CA GLN A 8 17.31 -41.57 39.05
C GLN A 8 16.86 -40.16 38.61
N LYS A 9 17.83 -39.25 38.47
CA LYS A 9 17.66 -37.93 37.81
C LYS A 9 17.93 -38.08 36.30
N PRO A 10 17.20 -37.38 35.42
CA PRO A 10 17.61 -37.20 34.03
C PRO A 10 18.53 -35.97 33.89
N ASN A 11 19.58 -36.15 33.09
CA ASN A 11 20.58 -35.14 32.72
C ASN A 11 19.98 -34.10 31.75
N GLU A 12 20.19 -32.82 32.06
CA GLU A 12 19.99 -31.69 31.14
C GLU A 12 21.19 -31.59 30.17
N ALA A 13 20.94 -31.80 28.88
CA ALA A 13 21.89 -31.51 27.82
C ALA A 13 21.53 -30.15 27.18
N LYS A 14 22.43 -29.16 27.30
CA LYS A 14 22.36 -27.88 26.60
C LYS A 14 22.72 -28.05 25.12
N PRO A 15 21.97 -27.49 24.16
CA PRO A 15 22.42 -27.39 22.78
C PRO A 15 23.21 -26.10 22.54
N THR A 16 24.42 -26.26 22.01
CA THR A 16 25.27 -25.24 21.38
C THR A 16 24.64 -24.71 20.07
N PRO A 17 24.80 -23.41 19.74
CA PRO A 17 24.33 -22.87 18.48
C PRO A 17 25.34 -23.16 17.35
N ARG A 18 24.93 -23.94 16.35
CA ARG A 18 25.63 -24.06 15.07
C ARG A 18 25.30 -22.85 14.20
N SER A 19 26.30 -22.02 13.96
CA SER A 19 26.35 -21.04 12.88
C SER A 19 26.39 -21.77 11.54
N MET A 20 25.37 -21.60 10.71
CA MET A 20 25.39 -21.96 9.30
C MET A 20 25.36 -20.66 8.50
N TYR A 21 26.52 -20.28 7.97
CA TYR A 21 26.64 -19.34 6.87
C TYR A 21 26.07 -20.01 5.61
N LEU A 22 24.97 -19.50 5.09
CA LEU A 22 24.52 -19.76 3.72
C LEU A 22 24.91 -18.54 2.86
N GLN A 23 25.88 -18.75 1.98
CA GLN A 23 26.11 -17.88 0.83
C GLN A 23 25.01 -18.13 -0.21
N PRO A 24 24.44 -17.08 -0.85
CA PRO A 24 23.73 -17.24 -2.10
C PRO A 24 24.64 -16.82 -3.25
N GLY A 25 25.23 -17.82 -3.91
CA GLY A 25 25.76 -17.72 -5.26
C GLY A 25 24.82 -18.44 -6.22
N ILE A 26 23.90 -17.71 -6.86
CA ILE A 26 23.19 -18.18 -8.05
C ILE A 26 23.34 -17.09 -9.09
N CYS A 27 24.24 -17.36 -10.04
CA CYS A 27 24.52 -16.53 -11.20
C CYS A 27 23.50 -16.95 -12.28
N PHE A 28 22.50 -16.12 -12.56
CA PHE A 28 21.66 -16.31 -13.76
C PHE A 28 22.46 -15.88 -14.98
N GLN A 29 22.88 -16.86 -15.78
CA GLN A 29 23.43 -16.63 -17.12
C GLN A 29 22.33 -16.02 -18.00
N ARG A 30 22.65 -14.86 -18.57
CA ARG A 30 21.77 -14.03 -19.38
C ARG A 30 22.01 -14.37 -20.85
N GLU A 31 21.22 -15.28 -21.42
CA GLU A 31 21.20 -15.48 -22.87
C GLU A 31 20.48 -14.32 -23.54
N ARG A 32 21.22 -13.60 -24.40
CA ARG A 32 20.70 -12.54 -25.26
C ARG A 32 20.15 -13.17 -26.54
N LEU A 33 18.83 -13.25 -26.69
CA LEU A 33 18.20 -13.45 -27.98
C LEU A 33 17.96 -12.08 -28.65
N LEU A 34 18.83 -11.75 -29.61
CA LEU A 34 18.64 -10.67 -30.56
C LEU A 34 17.66 -11.14 -31.65
N VAL A 35 16.42 -10.68 -31.59
CA VAL A 35 15.48 -10.82 -32.72
C VAL A 35 15.74 -9.67 -33.70
N LYS A 36 16.32 -10.02 -34.85
CA LYS A 36 16.33 -9.17 -36.05
C LYS A 36 14.92 -9.16 -36.65
N GLN A 37 14.27 -8.01 -36.72
CA GLN A 37 13.13 -7.82 -37.62
C GLN A 37 13.62 -7.21 -38.93
N SER A 38 13.41 -7.97 -40.00
CA SER A 38 13.64 -7.60 -41.39
C SER A 38 12.49 -6.73 -41.91
N SER A 39 12.88 -5.64 -42.55
CA SER A 39 12.10 -4.73 -43.39
C SER A 39 11.57 -5.38 -44.68
N GLN A 40 10.33 -5.01 -45.08
CA GLN A 40 9.78 -4.78 -46.45
C GLN A 40 8.24 -4.96 -46.40
N GLY A 41 7.36 -4.19 -47.03
CA GLY A 41 7.43 -3.06 -47.99
C GLY A 41 6.18 -2.17 -47.85
N ARG A 42 6.28 -0.86 -48.11
CA ARG A 42 5.85 -0.16 -49.35
C ARG A 42 4.41 -0.45 -49.79
N GLU A 43 3.53 0.52 -49.55
CA GLU A 43 2.66 1.08 -50.59
C GLU A 43 2.43 2.59 -50.34
N GLN A 44 2.42 3.32 -51.45
CA GLN A 44 2.46 4.79 -51.55
C GLN A 44 1.05 5.36 -51.48
N PHE A 45 0.83 6.44 -50.73
CA PHE A 45 -0.22 7.41 -51.09
C PHE A 45 0.23 8.84 -50.82
N VAL A 46 -0.19 9.70 -51.74
CA VAL A 46 0.38 11.00 -52.09
C VAL A 46 -0.14 12.11 -51.17
N SER A 47 0.82 12.94 -50.74
CA SER A 47 0.80 14.29 -50.18
C SER A 47 -0.53 15.03 -50.01
N HIS A 48 -0.71 15.66 -48.85
CA HIS A 48 -1.08 17.08 -48.73
C HIS A 48 -0.26 17.73 -47.60
N GLY A 49 0.39 18.86 -47.93
CA GLY A 49 1.36 19.53 -47.07
C GLY A 49 0.70 20.31 -45.94
N HIS A 50 1.08 19.98 -44.71
CA HIS A 50 0.98 20.87 -43.57
C HIS A 50 2.37 21.10 -42.98
N ARG A 51 2.71 22.38 -42.86
CA ARG A 51 3.91 22.89 -42.17
C ARG A 51 3.81 22.47 -40.71
N SER A 52 4.44 21.34 -40.36
CA SER A 52 4.69 20.96 -38.98
C SER A 52 5.84 21.81 -38.44
N SER A 53 5.49 22.75 -37.57
CA SER A 53 6.45 23.34 -36.63
C SER A 53 7.08 22.20 -35.81
N PRO A 54 8.38 22.25 -35.47
CA PRO A 54 8.99 21.27 -34.58
C PRO A 54 8.43 21.48 -33.18
N THR A 55 7.40 20.71 -32.82
CA THR A 55 6.90 20.62 -31.45
C THR A 55 7.91 19.83 -30.62
N ASN A 56 8.25 20.40 -29.46
CA ASN A 56 9.08 19.82 -28.40
C ASN A 56 8.43 18.55 -27.80
N GLU A 57 8.29 17.47 -28.58
CA GLU A 57 7.77 16.18 -28.09
C GLU A 57 8.79 15.43 -27.21
N ALA A 58 10.05 15.86 -27.19
CA ALA A 58 11.11 15.26 -26.39
C ALA A 58 11.03 15.62 -24.88
N GLU A 59 10.24 16.61 -24.47
CA GLU A 59 10.05 16.99 -23.06
C GLU A 59 8.76 16.41 -22.42
N ALA A 60 7.91 15.72 -23.18
CA ALA A 60 6.53 15.47 -22.76
C ALA A 60 6.23 14.08 -22.17
N THR A 61 7.20 13.18 -22.03
CA THR A 61 6.96 11.86 -21.41
C THR A 61 8.05 11.48 -20.40
N GLU A 62 8.31 12.37 -19.43
CA GLU A 62 8.85 11.91 -18.15
C GLU A 62 7.81 10.95 -17.53
N ARG A 63 7.99 9.64 -17.80
CA ARG A 63 7.13 8.59 -17.23
C ARG A 63 7.07 8.77 -15.72
N ARG A 64 5.87 8.61 -15.17
CA ARG A 64 5.51 8.87 -13.76
C ARG A 64 6.12 7.83 -12.83
N VAL A 65 7.43 7.92 -12.60
CA VAL A 65 8.13 7.04 -11.66
C VAL A 65 8.09 7.70 -10.28
N TRP A 66 7.43 7.04 -9.33
CA TRP A 66 7.51 7.47 -7.93
C TRP A 66 8.98 7.36 -7.48
N GLY A 67 9.45 8.24 -6.60
CA GLY A 67 10.88 8.23 -6.26
C GLY A 67 11.84 8.86 -7.28
N ALA A 68 11.35 9.79 -8.11
CA ALA A 68 12.19 10.59 -9.00
C ALA A 68 13.26 11.38 -8.22
N LYS A 69 14.47 11.45 -8.79
CA LYS A 69 15.59 12.23 -8.23
C LYS A 69 15.21 13.70 -8.15
N ILE A 70 15.25 14.26 -6.96
CA ILE A 70 14.96 15.68 -6.74
C ILE A 70 16.09 16.51 -7.35
N LYS A 71 15.79 17.25 -8.43
CA LYS A 71 16.71 18.26 -8.99
C LYS A 71 16.68 19.49 -8.10
N LEU A 72 17.70 19.63 -7.26
CA LEU A 72 17.78 20.64 -6.20
C LEU A 72 18.27 22.02 -6.66
N GLU A 73 18.37 22.23 -7.96
CA GLU A 73 19.13 23.32 -8.56
C GLU A 73 18.46 24.69 -8.35
N TYR A 74 17.19 24.74 -7.94
CA TYR A 74 16.41 25.98 -7.86
C TYR A 74 15.51 26.09 -6.63
N LEU A 75 16.00 25.82 -5.42
CA LEU A 75 15.18 26.05 -4.23
C LEU A 75 14.88 27.54 -3.99
N ASP A 76 13.63 27.84 -3.64
CA ASP A 76 13.21 29.20 -3.26
C ASP A 76 13.78 29.59 -1.90
N LEU A 77 13.92 30.90 -1.68
CA LEU A 77 14.24 31.43 -0.36
C LEU A 77 13.06 31.25 0.57
N LEU A 78 13.35 30.87 1.82
CA LEU A 78 12.33 30.76 2.85
C LEU A 78 11.68 32.14 3.10
N PRO A 79 10.35 32.29 3.02
CA PRO A 79 9.68 33.56 3.33
C PRO A 79 10.04 34.04 4.73
N ASN A 80 10.25 35.35 4.92
CA ASN A 80 10.70 35.94 6.19
C ASN A 80 9.81 35.55 7.39
N ASP A 81 8.51 35.37 7.16
CA ASP A 81 7.53 35.04 8.21
C ASP A 81 7.43 33.53 8.50
N ALA A 82 8.07 32.69 7.70
CA ALA A 82 7.91 31.24 7.76
C ALA A 82 8.54 30.61 9.01
N HIS A 83 9.46 31.29 9.68
CA HIS A 83 10.09 30.81 10.92
C HIS A 83 9.10 30.63 12.08
N GLN A 84 7.92 31.28 12.03
CA GLN A 84 6.87 31.11 13.04
C GLN A 84 5.91 29.95 12.74
N ILE A 85 6.04 29.33 11.56
CA ILE A 85 5.14 28.25 11.13
C ILE A 85 5.57 26.94 11.80
N ARG A 86 4.71 26.38 12.66
CA ARG A 86 4.93 25.10 13.39
C ARG A 86 5.21 23.89 12.49
N ASN A 87 5.05 24.03 11.19
CA ASN A 87 5.23 22.99 10.19
C ASN A 87 6.56 23.11 9.45
N VAL A 88 7.48 23.97 9.92
CA VAL A 88 8.81 24.16 9.33
C VAL A 88 9.89 23.71 10.29
N ILE A 89 10.90 23.01 9.77
CA ILE A 89 12.18 22.79 10.45
C ILE A 89 13.31 23.37 9.61
N VAL A 90 14.34 23.89 10.27
CA VAL A 90 15.57 24.37 9.62
C VAL A 90 16.72 23.48 10.05
N VAL A 91 17.52 23.05 9.08
CA VAL A 91 18.64 22.13 9.30
C VAL A 91 19.88 22.72 8.66
N ALA A 92 20.95 22.84 9.45
CA ALA A 92 22.25 23.34 9.02
C ALA A 92 23.03 22.28 8.22
N GLU A 93 22.39 21.68 7.21
CA GLU A 93 22.96 20.65 6.36
C GLU A 93 22.62 20.89 4.89
N PRO A 94 23.46 20.39 3.95
CA PRO A 94 23.18 20.47 2.53
C PRO A 94 21.84 19.82 2.19
N THR A 95 21.11 20.43 1.27
CA THR A 95 19.78 19.96 0.86
C THR A 95 19.79 18.53 0.35
N SER A 96 20.86 18.11 -0.35
CA SER A 96 21.02 16.73 -0.83
C SER A 96 20.99 15.70 0.31
N VAL A 97 21.60 16.01 1.45
CA VAL A 97 21.61 15.16 2.64
C VAL A 97 20.22 15.08 3.25
N VAL A 98 19.53 16.22 3.36
CA VAL A 98 18.16 16.29 3.89
C VAL A 98 17.20 15.50 2.99
N VAL A 99 17.27 15.68 1.68
CA VAL A 99 16.48 14.93 0.69
C VAL A 99 16.70 13.43 0.83
N ALA A 100 17.95 12.96 0.88
CA ALA A 100 18.24 11.54 1.03
C ALA A 100 17.62 10.93 2.31
N ARG A 101 17.55 11.69 3.41
CA ARG A 101 16.87 11.26 4.65
C ARG A 101 15.36 11.19 4.48
N ILE A 102 14.77 12.14 3.76
CA ILE A 102 13.35 12.15 3.45
C ILE A 102 13.01 10.97 2.54
N GLU A 103 13.75 10.75 1.45
CA GLU A 103 13.55 9.62 0.55
C GLU A 103 13.63 8.28 1.29
N LYS A 104 14.65 8.12 2.15
CA LYS A 104 14.78 6.94 3.02
C LYS A 104 13.59 6.79 3.95
N TYR A 105 13.13 7.88 4.58
CA TYR A 105 11.95 7.86 5.45
C TYR A 105 10.70 7.45 4.66
N MET A 106 10.47 8.00 3.47
CA MET A 106 9.33 7.66 2.63
C MET A 106 9.36 6.17 2.25
N LYS A 107 10.52 5.65 1.88
CA LYS A 107 10.71 4.22 1.61
C LYS A 107 10.38 3.36 2.83
N ASP A 108 11.02 3.65 3.97
CA ASP A 108 10.89 2.85 5.20
C ASP A 108 9.45 2.88 5.74
N MET A 109 8.71 3.97 5.50
CA MET A 109 7.30 4.13 5.90
C MET A 109 6.30 3.74 4.81
N SER A 110 6.77 3.25 3.65
CA SER A 110 5.93 2.89 2.51
C SER A 110 4.99 4.04 2.09
N ILE A 111 5.54 5.24 1.99
CA ILE A 111 4.85 6.45 1.55
C ILE A 111 5.20 6.68 0.09
N CYS A 112 4.19 6.75 -0.75
CA CYS A 112 4.33 7.15 -2.13
C CYS A 112 4.62 8.66 -2.17
N TYR A 113 5.70 9.10 -2.84
CA TYR A 113 5.90 10.51 -3.24
C TYR A 113 6.23 10.77 -4.74
N VAL A 114 5.70 11.86 -5.31
CA VAL A 114 6.07 12.40 -6.64
C VAL A 114 6.65 13.79 -6.47
N PHE A 115 7.79 14.06 -7.10
CA PHE A 115 8.37 15.40 -7.15
C PHE A 115 7.78 16.18 -8.32
N ARG A 116 7.20 17.36 -8.03
CA ARG A 116 6.78 18.31 -9.07
C ARG A 116 7.83 19.41 -9.19
N SER A 117 8.61 19.37 -10.26
CA SER A 117 9.69 20.33 -10.51
C SER A 117 9.19 21.77 -10.60
N GLU A 118 8.06 22.00 -11.25
CA GLU A 118 7.43 23.32 -11.43
C GLU A 118 7.08 23.98 -10.09
N GLU A 119 6.57 23.19 -9.15
CA GLU A 119 6.11 23.66 -7.84
C GLU A 119 7.20 23.52 -6.76
N LYS A 120 8.25 22.74 -7.02
CA LYS A 120 9.32 22.37 -6.08
C LYS A 120 8.79 21.69 -4.82
N GLU A 121 7.70 20.93 -4.96
CA GLU A 121 7.04 20.21 -3.87
C GLU A 121 7.12 18.69 -4.10
N LEU A 122 7.25 17.93 -3.00
CA LEU A 122 7.01 16.49 -2.99
C LEU A 122 5.58 16.22 -2.56
N TYR A 123 4.80 15.67 -3.47
CA TYR A 123 3.44 15.24 -3.22
C TYR A 123 3.44 13.82 -2.67
N CYS A 124 2.95 13.66 -1.45
CA CYS A 124 3.05 12.42 -0.69
C CYS A 124 1.67 11.85 -0.38
N ARG A 125 1.51 10.53 -0.54
CA ARG A 125 0.29 9.77 -0.22
C ARG A 125 0.65 8.55 0.61
N THR A 126 -0.06 8.36 1.73
CA THR A 126 0.08 7.16 2.58
C THR A 126 -0.99 6.12 2.26
N SER A 127 -0.76 4.87 2.66
CA SER A 127 -1.77 3.80 2.63
C SER A 127 -3.10 4.16 3.32
N LYS A 128 -3.13 5.09 4.29
CA LYS A 128 -4.36 5.50 4.99
C LYS A 128 -5.00 6.76 4.41
N LEU A 129 -4.77 7.04 3.13
CA LEU A 129 -5.34 8.19 2.39
C LEU A 129 -4.99 9.56 3.00
N LEU A 130 -3.90 9.65 3.76
CA LEU A 130 -3.32 10.95 4.12
C LEU A 130 -2.52 11.46 2.92
N HIS A 131 -2.89 12.65 2.45
CA HIS A 131 -2.19 13.39 1.41
C HIS A 131 -1.53 14.63 2.02
N PHE A 132 -0.25 14.82 1.73
CA PHE A 132 0.52 15.93 2.26
C PHE A 132 1.63 16.33 1.28
N VAL A 133 2.15 17.54 1.43
CA VAL A 133 3.28 18.03 0.64
C VAL A 133 4.48 18.28 1.52
N VAL A 134 5.67 18.05 0.96
CA VAL A 134 6.93 18.48 1.54
C VAL A 134 7.55 19.51 0.62
N LYS A 135 7.77 20.71 1.14
CA LYS A 135 8.41 21.81 0.41
C LYS A 135 9.80 22.07 0.97
N PHE A 136 10.70 22.46 0.08
CA PHE A 136 12.08 22.78 0.43
C PHE A 136 12.36 24.25 0.18
N PHE A 137 13.07 24.86 1.11
CA PHE A 137 13.53 26.24 0.98
C PHE A 137 15.00 26.34 1.38
N LYS A 138 15.70 27.33 0.83
CA LYS A 138 17.00 27.77 1.31
C LYS A 138 16.82 28.93 2.27
N THR A 139 17.54 28.92 3.39
CA THR A 139 17.66 30.10 4.24
C THR A 139 18.75 31.04 3.70
N SER A 140 18.78 32.28 4.19
CA SER A 140 19.85 33.24 3.88
C SER A 140 21.25 32.75 4.29
N LYS A 141 21.33 31.77 5.19
CA LYS A 141 22.58 31.14 5.66
C LYS A 141 22.95 29.87 4.89
N SER A 142 22.30 29.62 3.74
CA SER A 142 22.45 28.37 2.97
C SER A 142 22.05 27.10 3.73
N GLU A 143 21.23 27.23 4.78
CA GLU A 143 20.64 26.09 5.48
C GLU A 143 19.41 25.60 4.72
N THR A 144 19.03 24.34 4.95
CA THR A 144 17.84 23.76 4.32
C THR A 144 16.66 23.86 5.28
N ALA A 145 15.59 24.51 4.84
CA ALA A 145 14.32 24.51 5.54
C ALA A 145 13.33 23.55 4.87
N VAL A 146 12.62 22.76 5.67
CA VAL A 146 11.65 21.76 5.23
C VAL A 146 10.30 22.10 5.83
N ASN A 147 9.29 22.32 4.98
CA ASN A 147 7.91 22.55 5.38
C ASN A 147 7.05 21.33 5.03
N VAL A 148 6.16 20.92 5.94
CA VAL A 148 5.29 19.76 5.74
C VAL A 148 3.82 20.10 6.00
N GLU A 149 3.06 20.18 4.91
CA GLU A 149 1.68 20.67 4.92
C GLU A 149 0.69 19.56 4.57
N ARG A 150 -0.41 19.48 5.33
CA ARG A 150 -1.51 18.55 5.04
C ARG A 150 -2.32 19.09 3.87
N ARG A 151 -2.65 18.24 2.91
CA ARG A 151 -3.63 18.54 1.86
C ARG A 151 -4.98 17.87 2.15
N LYS A 152 -4.98 16.57 2.44
CA LYS A 152 -6.20 15.77 2.71
C LYS A 152 -5.93 14.72 3.79
N GLY A 153 -7.00 14.27 4.46
CA GLY A 153 -6.94 13.16 5.43
C GLY A 153 -6.81 13.58 6.89
N CYS A 154 -6.54 12.62 7.77
CA CYS A 154 -6.62 12.77 9.22
C CYS A 154 -5.52 13.68 9.82
N ALA A 155 -5.91 14.74 10.53
CA ALA A 155 -4.96 15.68 11.17
C ALA A 155 -4.10 15.04 12.27
N ILE A 156 -4.63 14.06 13.01
CA ILE A 156 -3.87 13.33 14.04
C ILE A 156 -2.78 12.49 13.37
N GLN A 157 -3.13 11.78 12.31
CA GLN A 157 -2.17 11.01 11.53
C GLN A 157 -1.11 11.93 10.90
N MET A 158 -1.52 13.07 10.35
CA MET A 158 -0.59 14.09 9.85
C MET A 158 0.43 14.50 10.90
N GLN A 159 -0.03 14.79 12.13
CA GLN A 159 0.88 15.18 13.21
C GLN A 159 1.87 14.06 13.55
N SER A 160 1.45 12.80 13.49
CA SER A 160 2.32 11.64 13.67
C SER A 160 3.38 11.55 12.56
N VAL A 161 2.96 11.66 11.29
CA VAL A 161 3.84 11.62 10.12
C VAL A 161 4.84 12.77 10.17
N ARG A 162 4.37 14.00 10.43
CA ARG A 162 5.23 15.19 10.54
C ARG A 162 6.32 15.03 11.60
N ARG A 163 5.94 14.59 12.81
CA ARG A 163 6.91 14.38 13.90
C ARG A 163 7.94 13.31 13.55
N SER A 164 7.51 12.20 12.97
CA SER A 164 8.39 11.10 12.59
C SER A 164 9.35 11.51 11.47
N LEU A 165 8.83 12.21 10.45
CA LEU A 165 9.62 12.78 9.36
C LEU A 165 10.64 13.80 9.85
N PHE A 166 10.25 14.76 10.69
CA PHE A 166 11.18 15.73 11.27
C PHE A 166 12.24 15.07 12.13
N LYS A 167 11.87 14.07 12.93
CA LYS A 167 12.84 13.27 13.67
C LYS A 167 13.81 12.57 12.71
N ALA A 168 13.34 12.00 11.60
CA ALA A 168 14.21 11.35 10.62
C ALA A 168 15.17 12.32 9.92
N VAL A 169 14.69 13.53 9.60
CA VAL A 169 15.51 14.60 9.04
C VAL A 169 16.58 15.06 10.03
N LEU A 170 16.22 15.30 11.29
CA LEU A 170 17.13 15.81 12.33
C LEU A 170 18.11 14.76 12.86
N ALA A 171 17.70 13.50 12.90
CA ALA A 171 18.46 12.43 13.56
C ALA A 171 19.83 12.17 12.92
N GLY A 172 19.94 12.29 11.59
CA GLY A 172 21.14 11.94 10.83
C GLY A 172 21.58 10.49 10.98
N ASN A 173 21.44 9.66 9.94
CA ASN A 173 21.95 8.26 9.86
C ASN A 173 21.78 7.37 11.11
N LEU A 174 20.82 7.63 12.01
CA LEU A 174 20.53 6.70 13.10
C LEU A 174 20.00 5.40 12.48
N SER A 175 20.57 4.28 12.93
CA SER A 175 20.32 2.94 12.42
C SER A 175 18.85 2.55 12.61
N LYS A 176 18.31 1.74 11.69
CA LYS A 176 16.89 1.32 11.60
C LYS A 176 16.28 0.83 12.92
N SER A 177 17.10 0.37 13.87
CA SER A 177 16.69 -0.15 15.17
C SER A 177 16.07 0.88 16.13
N GLN A 178 16.19 2.19 15.89
CA GLN A 178 15.64 3.22 16.79
C GLN A 178 14.33 3.87 16.31
N TYR A 179 13.85 3.50 15.12
CA TYR A 179 12.52 3.87 14.61
C TYR A 179 11.47 2.82 14.96
N VAL A 180 11.65 2.10 16.08
CA VAL A 180 10.56 1.30 16.63
C VAL A 180 9.35 2.21 16.70
N HIS A 181 8.32 1.81 15.97
CA HIS A 181 6.97 2.36 16.00
C HIS A 181 6.55 2.46 17.47
N ASN A 182 6.91 3.57 18.10
CA ASN A 182 6.11 4.13 19.15
C ASN A 182 4.84 4.54 18.44
N ASP A 183 3.94 3.57 18.29
CA ASP A 183 2.54 3.83 18.05
C ASP A 183 2.20 5.05 18.91
N CYS A 184 1.63 6.05 18.25
CA CYS A 184 1.40 7.38 18.79
C CYS A 184 0.62 7.38 20.14
N HIS A 185 0.14 6.21 20.58
CA HIS A 185 -0.27 5.94 21.96
C HIS A 185 0.79 6.30 23.03
N SER A 186 2.09 6.12 22.81
CA SER A 186 3.08 6.36 23.88
C SER A 186 3.59 7.80 23.96
N SER A 187 3.66 8.50 22.83
CA SER A 187 4.20 9.88 22.76
C SER A 187 3.12 10.96 22.88
N LEU A 188 1.84 10.58 22.74
CA LEU A 188 0.71 11.28 23.37
C LEU A 188 0.46 10.75 24.78
N ARG A 189 1.50 10.32 25.51
CA ARG A 189 1.59 10.68 26.93
C ARG A 189 1.70 12.21 27.00
N ARG A 190 0.56 12.84 26.72
CA ARG A 190 0.12 14.09 27.33
C ARG A 190 0.67 14.06 28.75
N LYS A 191 1.30 15.14 29.23
CA LYS A 191 1.57 15.38 30.67
C LYS A 191 0.51 14.62 31.45
N LYS A 192 0.92 13.57 32.19
CA LYS A 192 0.04 12.51 32.73
C LYS A 192 -1.36 13.07 32.90
N PHE A 193 -2.30 12.66 32.06
CA PHE A 193 -3.70 13.00 32.32
C PHE A 193 -3.95 12.59 33.76
N CYS A 194 -4.69 13.40 34.51
CA CYS A 194 -5.11 13.01 35.85
C CYS A 194 -5.58 11.54 35.77
N PRO A 195 -5.01 10.62 36.59
CA PRO A 195 -5.35 9.20 36.52
C PRO A 195 -6.87 8.97 36.50
N ASP A 196 -7.62 9.89 37.10
CA ASP A 196 -9.08 9.86 37.14
C ASP A 196 -9.73 10.24 35.80
N ILE A 197 -9.17 11.17 35.02
CA ILE A 197 -9.66 11.47 33.66
C ILE A 197 -9.33 10.32 32.71
N GLU A 198 -8.16 9.68 32.85
CA GLU A 198 -7.82 8.52 32.04
C GLU A 198 -8.69 7.30 32.40
N LYS A 199 -8.95 7.07 33.70
CA LYS A 199 -9.93 6.09 34.15
C LYS A 199 -11.34 6.41 33.66
N MET A 200 -11.78 7.67 33.69
CA MET A 200 -13.08 8.08 33.15
C MET A 200 -13.14 7.86 31.64
N PHE A 201 -12.11 8.22 30.88
CA PHE A 201 -12.09 8.04 29.42
C PHE A 201 -12.06 6.56 29.06
N GLN A 202 -11.28 5.74 29.76
CA GLN A 202 -11.24 4.30 29.54
C GLN A 202 -12.54 3.61 30.00
N ALA A 203 -13.13 4.03 31.12
CA ALA A 203 -14.42 3.52 31.61
C ALA A 203 -15.55 3.90 30.66
N ASN A 204 -15.65 5.17 30.22
CA ASN A 204 -16.63 5.62 29.24
C ASN A 204 -16.41 4.96 27.88
N CYS A 205 -15.19 4.86 27.36
CA CYS A 205 -14.94 4.18 26.09
C CYS A 205 -15.24 2.68 26.18
N ARG A 206 -14.98 2.01 27.31
CA ARG A 206 -15.31 0.58 27.49
C ARG A 206 -16.82 0.37 27.71
N GLN A 207 -17.50 1.22 28.47
CA GLN A 207 -18.95 1.15 28.65
C GLN A 207 -19.69 1.53 27.37
N GLN A 208 -19.30 2.61 26.67
CA GLN A 208 -19.87 2.94 25.37
C GLN A 208 -19.57 1.86 24.33
N ARG A 209 -18.34 1.33 24.23
CA ARG A 209 -18.07 0.22 23.30
C ARG A 209 -18.90 -1.02 23.61
N LYS A 210 -19.01 -1.42 24.88
CA LYS A 210 -19.84 -2.58 25.27
C LYS A 210 -21.32 -2.33 25.02
N SER A 211 -21.84 -1.16 25.39
CA SER A 211 -23.24 -0.77 25.16
C SER A 211 -23.58 -0.71 23.67
N TRP A 212 -22.75 -0.07 22.84
CA TRP A 212 -22.94 0.00 21.39
C TRP A 212 -22.75 -1.35 20.70
N GLN A 213 -21.85 -2.21 21.19
CA GLN A 213 -21.65 -3.57 20.65
C GLN A 213 -22.77 -4.53 21.02
N LEU A 214 -23.27 -4.50 22.26
CA LEU A 214 -24.38 -5.34 22.71
C LEU A 214 -25.71 -4.95 22.06
N GLN A 215 -25.94 -3.67 21.80
CA GLN A 215 -27.20 -3.18 21.23
C GLN A 215 -27.31 -3.39 19.70
N ARG A 216 -26.22 -3.71 18.99
CA ARG A 216 -26.20 -3.97 17.54
C ARG A 216 -25.90 -5.43 17.14
N GLN A 217 -25.68 -6.34 18.08
CA GLN A 217 -25.11 -7.66 17.81
C GLN A 217 -26.02 -8.69 17.10
N GLY A 218 -27.26 -8.35 16.75
CA GLY A 218 -28.20 -9.31 16.14
C GLY A 218 -28.60 -9.07 14.69
N SER A 219 -29.03 -7.86 14.33
CA SER A 219 -29.92 -7.67 13.16
C SER A 219 -29.40 -6.75 12.05
N ASN A 220 -28.35 -5.95 12.27
CA ASN A 220 -28.09 -4.83 11.37
C ASN A 220 -26.93 -5.04 10.38
N CYS A 221 -26.10 -6.07 10.51
CA CYS A 221 -24.96 -6.27 9.58
C CYS A 221 -25.42 -6.40 8.12
N SER A 222 -26.53 -7.10 7.86
CA SER A 222 -27.09 -7.23 6.51
C SER A 222 -27.58 -5.87 5.98
N GLN A 223 -28.25 -5.08 6.82
CA GLN A 223 -28.71 -3.75 6.46
C GLN A 223 -27.53 -2.79 6.22
N ASP A 224 -26.50 -2.84 7.05
CA ASP A 224 -25.29 -2.03 6.90
C ASP A 224 -24.56 -2.38 5.59
N MET A 225 -24.47 -3.67 5.23
CA MET A 225 -23.95 -4.11 3.92
C MET A 225 -24.77 -3.60 2.75
N LYS A 226 -26.12 -3.65 2.83
CA LYS A 226 -27.00 -3.07 1.80
C LYS A 226 -26.81 -1.56 1.66
N SER A 227 -26.68 -0.85 2.78
CA SER A 227 -26.40 0.58 2.78
C SER A 227 -25.06 0.88 2.11
N CYS A 228 -24.02 0.09 2.40
CA CYS A 228 -22.73 0.23 1.72
C CYS A 228 -22.85 -0.01 0.21
N GLY A 229 -23.52 -1.08 -0.23
CA GLY A 229 -23.75 -1.34 -1.65
C GLY A 229 -24.51 -0.20 -2.34
N SER A 230 -25.57 0.31 -1.71
CA SER A 230 -26.33 1.48 -2.21
C SER A 230 -25.46 2.73 -2.36
N LEU A 231 -24.58 2.99 -1.40
CA LEU A 231 -23.63 4.12 -1.45
C LEU A 231 -22.58 3.95 -2.55
N ILE A 232 -22.08 2.73 -2.78
CA ILE A 232 -21.07 2.45 -3.81
C ILE A 232 -21.70 2.50 -5.21
N GLY A 233 -22.92 2.00 -5.36
CA GLY A 233 -23.66 2.00 -6.62
C GLY A 233 -24.36 3.33 -6.96
N SER A 234 -24.20 4.40 -6.18
CA SER A 234 -24.98 5.63 -6.36
C SER A 234 -24.55 6.50 -7.53
N GLY A 235 -23.34 6.28 -8.07
CA GLY A 235 -22.75 7.11 -9.12
C GLY A 235 -22.18 8.46 -8.62
N CYS A 236 -22.27 8.74 -7.31
CA CYS A 236 -21.68 9.92 -6.69
C CYS A 236 -20.36 9.53 -6.00
N ASP A 237 -19.24 10.17 -6.38
CA ASP A 237 -17.91 9.81 -5.89
C ASP A 237 -17.77 9.93 -4.36
N ASP A 238 -18.36 10.95 -3.74
CA ASP A 238 -18.33 11.12 -2.28
C ASP A 238 -19.10 10.01 -1.54
N GLN A 239 -20.26 9.62 -2.06
CA GLN A 239 -21.04 8.52 -1.51
C GLN A 239 -20.34 7.18 -1.73
N THR A 240 -19.75 7.00 -2.91
CA THR A 240 -18.97 5.81 -3.26
C THR A 240 -17.81 5.65 -2.29
N ARG A 241 -17.05 6.73 -2.09
CA ARG A 241 -15.97 6.79 -1.11
C ARG A 241 -16.46 6.46 0.30
N LEU A 242 -17.56 7.06 0.76
CA LEU A 242 -18.13 6.80 2.09
C LEU A 242 -18.53 5.32 2.26
N GLY A 243 -19.12 4.72 1.22
CA GLY A 243 -19.47 3.29 1.20
C GLY A 243 -18.23 2.40 1.30
N LEU A 244 -17.16 2.72 0.56
CA LEU A 244 -15.89 1.99 0.63
C LEU A 244 -15.20 2.17 1.99
N GLU A 245 -15.12 3.38 2.55
CA GLU A 245 -14.56 3.63 3.88
C GLU A 245 -15.33 2.84 4.96
N SER A 246 -16.66 2.77 4.83
CA SER A 246 -17.51 1.97 5.71
C SER A 246 -17.22 0.47 5.60
N LEU A 247 -17.01 -0.06 4.38
CA LEU A 247 -16.62 -1.46 4.18
C LEU A 247 -15.20 -1.77 4.69
N VAL A 248 -14.24 -0.85 4.57
CA VAL A 248 -12.91 -1.01 5.17
C VAL A 248 -13.06 -1.19 6.70
N TYR A 249 -13.91 -0.37 7.32
CA TYR A 249 -14.20 -0.48 8.75
C TYR A 249 -14.88 -1.80 9.11
N MET A 250 -15.87 -2.24 8.31
CA MET A 250 -16.62 -3.48 8.54
C MET A 250 -15.81 -4.75 8.28
N THR A 251 -14.80 -4.71 7.41
CA THR A 251 -13.91 -5.85 7.12
C THR A 251 -12.72 -5.96 8.08
N SER A 252 -12.48 -4.94 8.92
CA SER A 252 -11.36 -4.97 9.87
C SER A 252 -11.78 -5.62 11.21
N PRO A 253 -11.11 -6.71 11.63
CA PRO A 253 -11.43 -7.39 12.90
C PRO A 253 -10.98 -6.59 14.13
N ASN A 254 -10.16 -5.55 13.94
CA ASN A 254 -9.69 -4.66 15.00
C ASN A 254 -10.70 -3.54 15.33
N THR A 255 -11.70 -3.34 14.46
CA THR A 255 -12.65 -2.23 14.53
C THR A 255 -14.06 -2.69 14.85
N VAL A 256 -14.51 -3.80 14.26
CA VAL A 256 -15.83 -4.39 14.50
C VAL A 256 -15.74 -5.74 15.21
N ALA A 257 -16.88 -6.27 15.63
CA ALA A 257 -16.95 -7.63 16.18
C ALA A 257 -16.49 -8.66 15.12
N SER A 258 -15.73 -9.67 15.55
CA SER A 258 -15.18 -10.71 14.66
C SER A 258 -16.25 -11.38 13.80
N THR A 259 -17.45 -11.59 14.36
CA THR A 259 -18.59 -12.18 13.63
C THR A 259 -19.10 -11.28 12.51
N THR A 260 -19.08 -9.96 12.68
CA THR A 260 -19.44 -8.98 11.65
C THR A 260 -18.40 -8.96 10.55
N SER A 261 -17.11 -8.82 10.90
CA SER A 261 -16.04 -8.80 9.91
C SER A 261 -15.98 -10.10 9.11
N GLU A 262 -16.20 -11.25 9.75
CA GLU A 262 -16.29 -12.53 9.06
C GLU A 262 -17.46 -12.58 8.10
N LYS A 263 -18.68 -12.22 8.52
CA LYS A 263 -19.87 -12.23 7.66
C LYS A 263 -19.67 -11.37 6.41
N VAL A 264 -19.15 -10.15 6.57
CA VAL A 264 -18.90 -9.23 5.44
C VAL A 264 -17.81 -9.79 4.53
N SER A 265 -16.74 -10.35 5.09
CA SER A 265 -15.64 -10.93 4.32
C SER A 265 -16.10 -12.14 3.51
N ARG A 266 -16.98 -12.98 4.07
CA ARG A 266 -17.59 -14.12 3.37
C ARG A 266 -18.54 -13.68 2.26
N ALA A 267 -19.30 -12.60 2.47
CA ALA A 267 -20.13 -12.03 1.39
C ALA A 267 -19.26 -11.58 0.19
N LEU A 268 -18.15 -10.89 0.48
CA LEU A 268 -17.24 -10.39 -0.55
C LEU A 268 -16.44 -11.50 -1.25
N VAL A 269 -15.88 -12.46 -0.51
CA VAL A 269 -14.95 -13.46 -1.05
C VAL A 269 -15.62 -14.77 -1.45
N LEU A 270 -16.72 -15.16 -0.81
CA LEU A 270 -17.41 -16.45 -1.05
C LEU A 270 -18.82 -16.29 -1.65
N ASN A 271 -19.24 -15.06 -1.94
CA ASN A 271 -20.58 -14.73 -2.43
C ASN A 271 -21.72 -15.06 -1.46
N GLU A 272 -21.44 -15.12 -0.17
CA GLU A 272 -22.43 -15.60 0.77
C GLU A 272 -23.41 -14.50 1.21
N GLY A 273 -24.69 -14.84 1.19
CA GLY A 273 -25.76 -13.96 1.65
C GLY A 273 -26.31 -13.03 0.56
N PRO A 274 -27.37 -12.25 0.88
CA PRO A 274 -28.19 -11.56 -0.12
C PRO A 274 -27.51 -10.36 -0.78
N CYS A 275 -26.33 -9.94 -0.30
CA CYS A 275 -25.62 -8.77 -0.81
C CYS A 275 -24.29 -9.13 -1.49
N GLY A 276 -23.91 -10.42 -1.51
CA GLY A 276 -22.60 -10.86 -2.00
C GLY A 276 -22.36 -10.45 -3.45
N ASP A 277 -23.31 -10.76 -4.33
CA ASP A 277 -23.21 -10.50 -5.77
C ASP A 277 -23.07 -9.00 -6.06
N LEU A 278 -23.93 -8.17 -5.45
CA LEU A 278 -23.91 -6.73 -5.63
C LEU A 278 -22.60 -6.13 -5.11
N LEU A 279 -22.20 -6.46 -3.88
CA LEU A 279 -20.95 -5.95 -3.30
C LEU A 279 -19.72 -6.35 -4.12
N ARG A 280 -19.68 -7.56 -4.66
CA ARG A 280 -18.59 -8.03 -5.54
C ARG A 280 -18.54 -7.25 -6.84
N LYS A 281 -19.70 -7.05 -7.49
CA LYS A 281 -19.81 -6.27 -8.72
C LYS A 281 -19.35 -4.83 -8.51
N ASP A 282 -19.84 -4.21 -7.43
CA ASP A 282 -19.50 -2.84 -7.07
C ASP A 282 -18.01 -2.69 -6.72
N LEU A 283 -17.45 -3.66 -6.00
CA LEU A 283 -16.02 -3.68 -5.67
C LEU A 283 -15.15 -3.81 -6.93
N VAL A 284 -15.49 -4.72 -7.85
CA VAL A 284 -14.77 -4.87 -9.13
C VAL A 284 -14.89 -3.61 -9.96
N PHE A 285 -16.08 -3.00 -10.03
CA PHE A 285 -16.28 -1.74 -10.73
C PHE A 285 -15.34 -0.63 -10.20
N CYS A 286 -15.24 -0.47 -8.88
CA CYS A 286 -14.29 0.50 -8.29
C CYS A 286 -12.83 0.16 -8.59
N LEU A 287 -12.49 -1.12 -8.62
CA LEU A 287 -11.13 -1.59 -8.93
C LEU A 287 -10.75 -1.39 -10.40
N GLU A 288 -11.69 -1.56 -11.33
CA GLU A 288 -11.51 -1.38 -12.78
C GLU A 288 -11.52 0.09 -13.17
N ARG A 289 -12.54 0.84 -12.73
CA ARG A 289 -12.73 2.26 -13.07
C ARG A 289 -11.55 3.12 -12.65
N SER A 290 -10.93 2.80 -11.52
CA SER A 290 -9.80 3.55 -11.01
C SER A 290 -8.45 2.95 -11.41
N ASN A 291 -8.41 1.95 -12.31
CA ASN A 291 -7.15 1.36 -12.72
C ASN A 291 -6.47 2.21 -13.81
N PRO A 292 -5.35 2.89 -13.50
CA PRO A 292 -4.63 3.70 -14.47
C PRO A 292 -4.15 2.89 -15.67
N ALA A 293 -3.78 1.61 -15.47
CA ALA A 293 -3.28 0.75 -16.54
C ALA A 293 -4.37 0.34 -17.54
N LEU A 294 -5.64 0.32 -17.12
CA LEU A 294 -6.76 0.04 -18.02
C LEU A 294 -7.24 1.30 -18.74
N ASN A 295 -7.09 2.46 -18.11
CA ASN A 295 -7.51 3.75 -18.65
C ASN A 295 -6.35 4.46 -19.35
N HIS A 296 -5.91 3.90 -20.47
CA HIS A 296 -4.76 4.39 -21.27
C HIS A 296 -4.90 5.86 -21.74
N GLU A 297 -6.11 6.42 -21.79
CA GLU A 297 -6.37 7.79 -22.27
C GLU A 297 -6.27 8.89 -21.18
N SER A 298 -6.38 8.54 -19.89
CA SER A 298 -6.45 9.56 -18.80
C SER A 298 -5.12 9.79 -18.08
N LEU A 299 -4.10 9.00 -18.41
CA LEU A 299 -2.80 9.02 -17.73
C LEU A 299 -1.93 10.24 -18.05
N SER A 300 -2.29 11.10 -19.01
CA SER A 300 -1.47 12.29 -19.36
C SER A 300 -1.90 13.55 -18.59
N THR A 301 -3.20 13.77 -18.41
CA THR A 301 -3.77 15.05 -17.96
C THR A 301 -4.12 15.10 -16.47
N SER A 302 -4.29 13.93 -15.83
CA SER A 302 -4.97 13.82 -14.54
C SER A 302 -4.38 14.61 -13.35
N TRP A 303 -3.05 14.77 -13.30
CA TRP A 303 -2.39 15.51 -12.22
C TRP A 303 -1.96 16.93 -12.60
N ARG A 304 -2.01 17.28 -13.90
CA ARG A 304 -1.74 18.65 -14.39
C ARG A 304 -2.95 19.57 -14.15
N SER A 305 -4.15 19.00 -14.08
CA SER A 305 -5.35 19.69 -13.60
C SER A 305 -5.28 19.82 -12.08
N GLY A 306 -5.07 21.03 -11.57
CA GLY A 306 -4.86 21.27 -10.14
C GLY A 306 -5.93 20.65 -9.24
N PHE A 307 -5.49 19.88 -8.23
CA PHE A 307 -6.04 19.52 -6.91
C PHE A 307 -7.55 19.35 -6.63
N GLY A 308 -8.48 19.60 -7.56
CA GLY A 308 -9.90 19.67 -7.25
C GLY A 308 -10.61 18.32 -7.20
N GLU A 309 -10.52 17.53 -8.27
CA GLU A 309 -11.53 16.50 -8.53
C GLU A 309 -10.97 15.09 -8.79
N GLU A 310 -9.80 14.95 -9.44
CA GLU A 310 -9.35 13.62 -9.91
C GLU A 310 -8.68 12.73 -8.84
N MET A 311 -8.20 13.30 -7.73
CA MET A 311 -7.64 12.54 -6.60
C MET A 311 -8.65 11.61 -5.91
N GLY A 312 -9.94 11.73 -6.22
CA GLY A 312 -10.98 10.85 -5.69
C GLY A 312 -10.80 9.39 -6.14
N MET A 313 -10.41 9.17 -7.40
CA MET A 313 -10.46 7.84 -8.02
C MET A 313 -9.38 6.89 -7.48
N ASP A 314 -8.15 7.37 -7.34
CA ASP A 314 -7.05 6.56 -6.81
C ASP A 314 -7.27 6.18 -5.33
N ASP A 315 -7.89 7.08 -4.55
CA ASP A 315 -8.28 6.79 -3.17
C ASP A 315 -9.33 5.66 -3.13
N MET A 316 -10.29 5.64 -4.06
CA MET A 316 -11.31 4.59 -4.16
C MET A 316 -10.70 3.23 -4.50
N GLN A 317 -9.76 3.17 -5.45
CA GLN A 317 -9.06 1.92 -5.77
C GLN A 317 -8.33 1.37 -4.55
N LEU A 318 -7.62 2.24 -3.83
CA LEU A 318 -6.85 1.87 -2.66
C LEU A 318 -7.76 1.35 -1.52
N LEU A 319 -8.92 1.97 -1.30
CA LEU A 319 -9.93 1.47 -0.37
C LEU A 319 -10.47 0.10 -0.80
N ALA A 320 -10.79 -0.08 -2.08
CA ALA A 320 -11.28 -1.34 -2.61
C ALA A 320 -10.26 -2.48 -2.43
N LEU A 321 -8.98 -2.21 -2.70
CA LEU A 321 -7.89 -3.16 -2.46
C LEU A 321 -7.73 -3.48 -0.96
N GLN A 322 -7.94 -2.51 -0.07
CA GLN A 322 -7.92 -2.73 1.38
C GLN A 322 -9.08 -3.60 1.86
N ILE A 323 -10.30 -3.35 1.37
CA ILE A 323 -11.48 -4.19 1.63
C ILE A 323 -11.17 -5.64 1.23
N LEU A 324 -10.67 -5.83 0.02
CA LEU A 324 -10.32 -7.14 -0.52
C LEU A 324 -9.25 -7.83 0.34
N THR A 325 -8.19 -7.11 0.68
CA THR A 325 -7.10 -7.65 1.51
C THR A 325 -7.58 -8.08 2.88
N ASN A 326 -8.39 -7.25 3.55
CA ASN A 326 -8.97 -7.58 4.85
C ASN A 326 -9.87 -8.81 4.75
N ALA A 327 -10.72 -8.87 3.72
CA ALA A 327 -11.64 -9.96 3.51
C ALA A 327 -10.91 -11.29 3.23
N LEU A 328 -9.91 -11.27 2.35
CA LEU A 328 -9.07 -12.43 2.05
C LEU A 328 -8.26 -12.88 3.29
N ALA A 329 -7.72 -11.95 4.07
CA ALA A 329 -6.99 -12.26 5.30
C ALA A 329 -7.86 -12.96 6.37
N ILE A 330 -9.16 -12.66 6.40
CA ILE A 330 -10.12 -13.34 7.28
C ILE A 330 -10.50 -14.71 6.70
N VAL A 331 -10.88 -14.75 5.42
CA VAL A 331 -11.40 -15.97 4.78
C VAL A 331 -10.32 -17.05 4.63
N SER A 332 -9.07 -16.68 4.37
CA SER A 332 -7.91 -17.61 4.36
C SER A 332 -7.65 -18.30 5.70
N LYS A 333 -8.25 -17.84 6.80
CA LYS A 333 -8.14 -18.45 8.14
C LYS A 333 -9.35 -19.32 8.52
N LEU A 334 -10.41 -19.33 7.71
CA LEU A 334 -11.61 -20.16 7.98
C LEU A 334 -11.32 -21.64 7.76
N PRO A 335 -12.08 -22.58 8.35
CA PRO A 335 -11.95 -24.01 8.06
C PRO A 335 -12.03 -24.33 6.56
N VAL A 336 -11.23 -25.29 6.09
CA VAL A 336 -11.09 -25.65 4.65
C VAL A 336 -12.44 -25.92 3.98
N ARG A 337 -13.36 -26.60 4.67
CA ARG A 337 -14.72 -26.90 4.16
C ARG A 337 -15.53 -25.66 3.74
N LEU A 338 -15.21 -24.48 4.29
CA LEU A 338 -15.88 -23.24 3.91
C LEU A 338 -15.21 -22.55 2.71
N ARG A 339 -13.99 -22.96 2.32
CA ARG A 339 -13.19 -22.36 1.25
C ARG A 339 -13.49 -22.96 -0.13
N GLU A 340 -13.99 -24.18 -0.19
CA GLU A 340 -14.26 -24.97 -1.41
C GLU A 340 -15.26 -24.32 -2.39
N LYS A 341 -15.82 -23.15 -2.07
CA LYS A 341 -16.81 -22.42 -2.91
C LYS A 341 -16.19 -21.48 -3.94
N ILE A 342 -14.86 -21.42 -4.06
CA ILE A 342 -14.22 -20.47 -4.96
C ILE A 342 -14.09 -21.09 -6.35
N ASP A 343 -14.84 -20.54 -7.30
CA ASP A 343 -14.71 -20.85 -8.71
C ASP A 343 -13.78 -19.82 -9.39
N PRO A 344 -12.49 -20.13 -9.63
CA PRO A 344 -11.56 -19.21 -10.27
C PRO A 344 -11.95 -18.87 -11.71
N ASN A 345 -12.85 -19.62 -12.33
CA ASN A 345 -13.33 -19.36 -13.69
C ASN A 345 -14.51 -18.39 -13.74
N SER A 346 -15.11 -18.05 -12.61
CA SER A 346 -16.17 -17.05 -12.55
C SER A 346 -15.67 -15.67 -13.00
N LEU A 347 -16.59 -14.87 -13.54
CA LEU A 347 -16.26 -13.53 -14.06
C LEU A 347 -15.61 -12.63 -13.00
N PHE A 348 -16.09 -12.70 -11.75
CA PHE A 348 -15.53 -11.94 -10.63
C PHE A 348 -14.04 -12.22 -10.43
N TRP A 349 -13.65 -13.50 -10.34
CA TRP A 349 -12.27 -13.88 -10.08
C TRP A 349 -11.36 -13.59 -11.28
N LYS A 350 -11.85 -13.76 -12.51
CA LYS A 350 -11.12 -13.37 -13.73
C LYS A 350 -10.82 -11.87 -13.78
N SER A 351 -11.82 -11.02 -13.55
CA SER A 351 -11.62 -9.56 -13.48
C SER A 351 -10.63 -9.21 -12.36
N LEU A 352 -10.81 -9.81 -11.18
CA LEU A 352 -9.94 -9.54 -10.05
C LEU A 352 -8.48 -9.92 -10.31
N PHE A 353 -8.21 -11.12 -10.86
CA PHE A 353 -6.85 -11.53 -11.21
C PHE A 353 -6.22 -10.61 -12.25
N SER A 354 -7.00 -10.18 -13.25
CA SER A 354 -6.55 -9.20 -14.24
C SER A 354 -6.10 -7.90 -13.58
N ILE A 355 -6.93 -7.34 -12.69
CA ILE A 355 -6.64 -6.09 -11.98
C ILE A 355 -5.39 -6.22 -11.10
N LEU A 356 -5.30 -7.29 -10.30
CA LEU A 356 -4.16 -7.51 -9.41
C LEU A 356 -2.85 -7.69 -10.21
N ARG A 357 -2.90 -8.38 -11.36
CA ARG A 357 -1.76 -8.50 -12.29
C ARG A 357 -1.36 -7.15 -12.87
N MET A 358 -2.33 -6.32 -13.26
CA MET A 358 -2.07 -4.98 -13.78
C MET A 358 -1.41 -4.08 -12.76
N ASN A 359 -1.90 -4.05 -11.51
CA ASN A 359 -1.27 -3.27 -10.44
C ASN A 359 0.19 -3.67 -10.19
N LEU A 360 0.53 -4.96 -10.34
CA LEU A 360 1.92 -5.42 -10.28
C LEU A 360 2.74 -5.01 -11.49
N ALA A 361 2.15 -5.05 -12.70
CA ALA A 361 2.81 -4.61 -13.92
C ALA A 361 3.20 -3.13 -13.88
N VAL A 362 2.40 -2.30 -13.20
CA VAL A 362 2.66 -0.86 -13.01
C VAL A 362 3.12 -0.50 -11.59
N ALA A 363 3.70 -1.45 -10.84
CA ALA A 363 4.07 -1.21 -9.45
C ALA A 363 5.12 -0.10 -9.23
N SER A 364 5.91 0.25 -10.25
CA SER A 364 6.81 1.43 -10.19
C SER A 364 6.04 2.76 -10.22
N GLU A 365 4.86 2.75 -10.83
CA GLU A 365 3.95 3.90 -10.91
C GLU A 365 2.89 3.89 -9.81
N PHE A 366 2.59 2.74 -9.21
CA PHE A 366 1.59 2.62 -8.14
C PHE A 366 2.06 1.60 -7.08
N PRO A 367 3.13 1.90 -6.33
CA PRO A 367 3.77 0.90 -5.48
C PRO A 367 2.92 0.46 -4.30
N GLN A 368 2.03 1.32 -3.81
CA GLN A 368 1.11 0.97 -2.73
C GLN A 368 0.07 -0.06 -3.21
N GLU A 369 -0.54 0.18 -4.37
CA GLU A 369 -1.49 -0.70 -5.02
C GLU A 369 -0.82 -2.04 -5.40
N GLY A 370 0.40 -1.98 -5.94
CA GLY A 370 1.23 -3.15 -6.22
C GLY A 370 1.50 -3.98 -4.97
N ALA A 371 1.87 -3.35 -3.85
CA ALA A 371 2.16 -4.03 -2.58
C ALA A 371 0.91 -4.75 -2.04
N ILE A 372 -0.23 -4.06 -2.06
CA ILE A 372 -1.51 -4.64 -1.62
C ILE A 372 -1.94 -5.76 -2.58
N SER A 373 -1.70 -5.61 -3.88
CA SER A 373 -2.04 -6.64 -4.87
C SER A 373 -1.19 -7.91 -4.71
N ALA A 374 0.12 -7.78 -4.47
CA ALA A 374 0.99 -8.90 -4.09
C ALA A 374 0.47 -9.62 -2.83
N LYS A 375 0.05 -8.84 -1.83
CA LYS A 375 -0.52 -9.37 -0.59
C LYS A 375 -1.84 -10.12 -0.81
N CYS A 376 -2.72 -9.60 -1.66
CA CYS A 376 -3.95 -10.29 -2.07
C CYS A 376 -3.63 -11.65 -2.71
N PHE A 377 -2.68 -11.71 -3.65
CA PHE A 377 -2.25 -12.99 -4.23
C PHE A 377 -1.71 -13.96 -3.18
N GLY A 378 -0.91 -13.47 -2.23
CA GLY A 378 -0.44 -14.30 -1.11
C GLY A 378 -1.57 -14.90 -0.29
N PHE A 379 -2.69 -14.19 -0.08
CA PHE A 379 -3.86 -14.76 0.59
C PHE A 379 -4.68 -15.68 -0.31
N LEU A 380 -4.72 -15.44 -1.62
CA LEU A 380 -5.43 -16.28 -2.58
C LEU A 380 -4.78 -17.66 -2.71
N GLU A 381 -3.45 -17.73 -2.73
CA GLU A 381 -2.69 -18.99 -2.72
C GLU A 381 -2.98 -19.83 -1.47
N LEU A 382 -3.09 -19.19 -0.29
CA LEU A 382 -3.48 -19.87 0.95
C LEU A 382 -4.95 -20.34 0.96
N LEU A 383 -5.81 -19.68 0.19
CA LEU A 383 -7.23 -19.89 0.21
C LEU A 383 -7.65 -21.04 -0.74
N ALA A 384 -7.08 -21.08 -1.93
CA ALA A 384 -7.26 -22.15 -2.91
C ALA A 384 -5.93 -22.36 -3.66
N PRO A 385 -5.10 -23.33 -3.23
CA PRO A 385 -3.79 -23.59 -3.84
C PRO A 385 -3.85 -23.86 -5.34
N GLU A 386 -4.97 -24.37 -5.86
CA GLU A 386 -5.20 -24.58 -7.29
C GLU A 386 -5.18 -23.28 -8.08
N ILE A 387 -5.49 -22.14 -7.42
CA ILE A 387 -5.35 -20.81 -8.02
C ILE A 387 -3.88 -20.53 -8.36
N ALA A 388 -2.90 -21.07 -7.62
CA ALA A 388 -1.49 -20.88 -7.94
C ALA A 388 -1.19 -21.30 -9.38
N ASN A 389 -1.78 -22.38 -9.87
CA ASN A 389 -1.57 -22.88 -11.25
C ASN A 389 -2.14 -21.93 -12.29
N ILE A 390 -3.21 -21.21 -11.95
CA ILE A 390 -3.81 -20.18 -12.80
C ILE A 390 -3.00 -18.88 -12.73
N LEU A 391 -2.38 -18.60 -11.59
CA LEU A 391 -1.62 -17.38 -11.33
C LEU A 391 -0.23 -17.41 -11.93
N VAL A 392 0.47 -18.54 -11.82
CA VAL A 392 1.87 -18.69 -12.24
C VAL A 392 1.94 -18.68 -13.76
N ASP A 393 2.13 -17.48 -14.29
CA ASP A 393 2.56 -17.24 -15.65
C ASP A 393 3.91 -16.47 -15.64
N GLU A 394 4.68 -16.62 -16.72
CA GLU A 394 6.01 -16.00 -16.85
C GLU A 394 5.94 -14.47 -16.70
N ARG A 395 4.84 -13.86 -17.14
CA ARG A 395 4.65 -12.41 -17.09
C ARG A 395 4.43 -11.92 -15.66
N LEU A 396 3.64 -12.62 -14.85
CA LEU A 396 3.44 -12.32 -13.43
C LEU A 396 4.75 -12.44 -12.66
N LEU A 397 5.53 -13.49 -12.90
CA LEU A 397 6.84 -13.67 -12.26
C LEU A 397 7.79 -12.52 -12.64
N SER A 398 7.87 -12.16 -13.92
CA SER A 398 8.64 -11.01 -14.38
C SER A 398 8.19 -9.70 -13.70
N ASN A 399 6.88 -9.45 -13.62
CA ASN A 399 6.33 -8.27 -12.97
C ASN A 399 6.64 -8.25 -11.46
N LEU A 400 6.58 -9.39 -10.79
CA LEU A 400 6.90 -9.50 -9.37
C LEU A 400 8.38 -9.24 -9.08
N VAL A 401 9.28 -9.74 -9.92
CA VAL A 401 10.72 -9.45 -9.81
C VAL A 401 10.97 -7.95 -10.02
N ALA A 402 10.34 -7.34 -11.01
CA ALA A 402 10.44 -5.89 -11.23
C ALA A 402 9.89 -5.08 -10.04
N ALA A 403 8.73 -5.47 -9.52
CA ALA A 403 8.12 -4.86 -8.34
C ALA A 403 9.00 -4.99 -7.09
N TYR A 404 9.62 -6.15 -6.89
CA TYR A 404 10.56 -6.40 -5.80
C TYR A 404 11.80 -5.49 -5.88
N GLU A 405 12.46 -5.44 -7.05
CA GLU A 405 13.64 -4.60 -7.25
C GLU A 405 13.34 -3.11 -7.13
N TYR A 406 12.14 -2.69 -7.53
CA TYR A 406 11.67 -1.33 -7.30
C TYR A 406 11.39 -1.06 -5.81
N GLY A 407 10.69 -1.97 -5.13
CA GLY A 407 10.41 -1.88 -3.68
C GLY A 407 11.70 -1.75 -2.86
N LYS A 408 12.72 -2.55 -3.20
CA LYS A 408 14.06 -2.49 -2.59
C LYS A 408 14.71 -1.12 -2.66
N GLN A 409 14.30 -0.27 -3.59
CA GLN A 409 14.87 1.07 -3.75
C GLN A 409 13.94 2.13 -3.14
N HIS A 410 12.62 1.99 -3.30
CA HIS A 410 11.68 3.09 -3.09
C HIS A 410 10.50 2.81 -2.14
N HIS A 411 10.15 1.56 -1.86
CA HIS A 411 8.92 1.25 -1.11
C HIS A 411 8.98 -0.07 -0.33
N SER A 412 9.12 0.00 1.00
CA SER A 412 9.38 -1.17 1.86
C SER A 412 8.26 -2.21 1.84
N ASP A 413 6.98 -1.82 1.82
CA ASP A 413 5.87 -2.77 1.82
C ASP A 413 5.82 -3.55 0.50
N LEU A 414 6.20 -2.88 -0.60
CA LEU A 414 6.24 -3.53 -1.91
C LEU A 414 7.35 -4.56 -1.94
N GLU A 415 8.54 -4.21 -1.43
CA GLU A 415 9.66 -5.14 -1.26
C GLU A 415 9.24 -6.39 -0.46
N ILE A 416 8.62 -6.18 0.71
CA ILE A 416 8.26 -7.27 1.62
C ILE A 416 7.21 -8.19 0.98
N GLU A 417 6.11 -7.64 0.46
CA GLU A 417 4.99 -8.46 -0.01
C GLU A 417 5.30 -9.12 -1.36
N SER A 418 6.05 -8.47 -2.26
CA SER A 418 6.53 -9.11 -3.50
C SER A 418 7.52 -10.23 -3.23
N GLN A 419 8.48 -10.03 -2.31
CA GLN A 419 9.44 -11.06 -1.91
C GLN A 419 8.72 -12.27 -1.29
N ARG A 420 7.73 -12.01 -0.43
CA ARG A 420 6.92 -13.04 0.20
C ARG A 420 6.22 -13.90 -0.86
N LEU A 421 5.55 -13.25 -1.80
CA LEU A 421 4.83 -13.94 -2.87
C LEU A 421 5.77 -14.73 -3.78
N LEU A 422 6.91 -14.16 -4.18
CA LEU A 422 7.93 -14.87 -4.96
C LEU A 422 8.40 -16.16 -4.27
N ARG A 423 8.62 -16.13 -2.95
CA ARG A 423 8.98 -17.34 -2.18
C ARG A 423 7.84 -18.36 -2.15
N GLN A 424 6.60 -17.93 -1.98
CA GLN A 424 5.43 -18.83 -2.00
C GLN A 424 5.32 -19.54 -3.35
N LEU A 425 5.35 -18.79 -4.45
CA LEU A 425 5.25 -19.34 -5.82
C LEU A 425 6.43 -20.25 -6.17
N SER A 426 7.65 -19.91 -5.74
CA SER A 426 8.83 -20.78 -5.94
C SER A 426 8.65 -22.13 -5.23
N SER A 427 8.17 -22.11 -3.99
CA SER A 427 7.91 -23.35 -3.23
C SER A 427 6.78 -24.20 -3.80
N HIS A 428 5.87 -23.58 -4.55
CA HIS A 428 4.80 -24.28 -5.27
C HIS A 428 5.35 -25.00 -6.51
N LEU A 429 6.13 -24.29 -7.33
CA LEU A 429 6.79 -24.84 -8.51
C LEU A 429 7.72 -26.02 -8.17
N GLU A 430 8.45 -25.93 -7.06
CA GLU A 430 9.29 -27.03 -6.58
C GLU A 430 8.47 -28.29 -6.23
N ARG A 431 7.29 -28.13 -5.62
CA ARG A 431 6.40 -29.27 -5.30
C ARG A 431 5.82 -29.90 -6.56
N GLU A 432 5.44 -29.10 -7.55
CA GLU A 432 4.94 -29.61 -8.83
C GLU A 432 6.03 -30.36 -9.62
N SER A 433 7.29 -29.94 -9.53
CA SER A 433 8.41 -30.64 -10.19
C SER A 433 8.77 -32.00 -9.60
N GLN A 434 8.27 -32.31 -8.39
CA GLN A 434 8.53 -33.58 -7.68
C GLN A 434 7.42 -34.62 -7.90
N LEU A 435 6.29 -34.22 -8.48
CA LEU A 435 5.17 -35.08 -8.85
C LEU A 435 5.30 -35.52 -10.30
#